data_AF-A0A924LG77-F1
#
_entry.id   AF-A0A924LG77-F1
#
_cell.length_a   1.000
_cell.length_b   1.000
_cell.length_c   1.000
_cell.angle_alpha   90.00
_cell.angle_beta   90.00
_cell.angle_gamma   90.00
#
_symmetry.space_group_name_H-M   'P 1'
#
loop_
_entity.id
_entity.type
_entity.pdbx_description
1 polymer ?
#
loop_
_entity_poly.entity_id
_entity_poly.type
_entity_poly.pdbx_seq_one_letter_code
_entity_poly.pdbx_strand_id
1 'polypeptide(L)' 'AGHLSVLDFAGDVDWNLSPQAREWYARIKSRPSFRDILADRVPGMVAAKHYADLDF' A
#
# COMPACT_ATOMS: atom_id res chain seq x y z
N ALA A 1 0.04 4.16 9.95
CA ALA A 1 0.17 3.33 8.73
C ALA A 1 0.80 4.07 7.53
N GLY A 2 1.04 5.40 7.58
CA GLY A 2 1.69 6.12 6.47
C GLY A 2 3.08 5.59 6.10
N HIS A 3 3.94 5.26 7.07
CA HIS A 3 5.28 4.71 6.78
C HIS A 3 5.23 3.37 6.04
N LEU A 4 4.27 2.49 6.36
CA LEU A 4 4.10 1.23 5.64
C LEU A 4 3.60 1.45 4.21
N SER A 5 2.77 2.49 4.00
CA SER A 5 2.34 2.90 2.65
C SER A 5 3.49 3.35 1.77
N VAL A 6 4.51 4.01 2.34
CA VAL A 6 5.71 4.40 1.59
C VAL A 6 6.50 3.17 1.11
N LEU A 7 6.62 2.15 1.96
CA LEU A 7 7.28 0.89 1.57
C LEU A 7 6.46 0.12 0.53
N ASP A 8 5.14 0.08 0.69
CA ASP A 8 4.21 -0.51 -0.29
C ASP A 8 4.28 0.23 -1.65
N PHE A 9 4.38 1.56 -1.62
CA PHE A 9 4.55 2.40 -2.81
C PHE A 9 5.85 2.06 -3.55
N ALA A 10 6.95 1.89 -2.82
CA ALA A 10 8.26 1.51 -3.36
C ALA A 10 8.30 0.05 -3.87
N GLY A 11 7.35 -0.80 -3.43
CA GLY A 11 7.36 -2.23 -3.71
C GLY A 11 8.32 -3.05 -2.85
N ASP A 12 8.74 -2.50 -1.71
CA ASP A 12 9.73 -3.11 -0.80
C ASP A 12 9.10 -4.06 0.24
N VAL A 13 7.78 -4.27 0.17
CA VAL A 13 7.06 -5.18 1.08
C VAL A 13 6.74 -6.49 0.36
N ASP A 14 7.30 -7.60 0.84
CA ASP A 14 6.89 -8.93 0.40
C ASP A 14 5.67 -9.41 1.20
N TRP A 15 4.49 -9.19 0.61
CA TRP A 15 3.20 -9.57 1.19
C TRP A 15 2.98 -11.09 1.31
N ASN A 16 3.84 -11.92 0.72
CA ASN A 16 3.77 -13.38 0.86
C ASN A 16 4.38 -13.90 2.17
N LEU A 17 5.22 -13.10 2.83
CA LEU A 17 5.89 -13.50 4.08
C LEU A 17 4.90 -13.63 5.25
N SER A 18 3.82 -12.85 5.25
CA SER A 18 2.82 -12.89 6.32
C SER A 18 1.41 -12.60 5.77
N PRO A 19 0.58 -13.65 5.61
CA PRO A 19 -0.82 -13.49 5.21
C PRO A 19 -1.63 -12.62 6.17
N GLN A 20 -1.32 -12.69 7.47
CA GLN A 20 -2.00 -11.89 8.50
C GLN A 20 -1.70 -10.40 8.35
N ALA A 21 -0.44 -10.05 8.06
CA ALA A 21 -0.05 -8.66 7.83
C ALA A 21 -0.72 -8.10 6.57
N ARG A 22 -0.77 -8.90 5.49
CA ARG A 22 -1.48 -8.55 4.26
C ARG A 22 -2.96 -8.28 4.50
N GLU A 23 -3.65 -9.18 5.18
CA GLU A 23 -5.08 -9.03 5.49
C GLU A 23 -5.36 -7.80 6.37
N TRP A 24 -4.54 -7.59 7.41
CA TRP A 24 -4.65 -6.40 8.25
C TRP A 24 -4.43 -5.11 7.44
N TYR A 25 -3.41 -5.09 6.58
CA TYR A 25 -3.09 -3.90 5.80
C TYR A 25 -4.15 -3.61 4.73
N ALA A 26 -4.69 -4.64 4.06
CA ALA A 26 -5.83 -4.48 3.15
C ALA A 26 -7.04 -3.83 3.84
N ARG A 27 -7.35 -4.22 5.09
CA ARG A 27 -8.40 -3.58 5.91
C ARG A 27 -8.09 -2.13 6.28
N ILE A 28 -6.82 -1.77 6.47
CA ILE A 28 -6.42 -0.38 6.71
C ILE A 28 -6.55 0.44 5.42
N LYS A 29 -6.09 -0.12 4.31
CA LYS A 29 -6.02 0.50 2.98
C LYS A 29 -7.40 0.80 2.40
N SER A 30 -8.42 0.02 2.75
CA SER A 30 -9.81 0.21 2.31
C SER A 30 -10.56 1.35 3.04
N ARG A 31 -9.97 1.93 4.09
CA ARG A 31 -10.63 3.01 4.86
C ARG A 31 -10.69 4.31 4.04
N PRO A 32 -11.78 5.10 4.14
CA PRO A 32 -11.88 6.38 3.42
C PRO A 32 -10.73 7.34 3.70
N SER A 33 -10.21 7.36 4.93
CA SER A 33 -9.07 8.18 5.34
C SER A 33 -7.75 7.81 4.65
N PHE A 34 -7.68 6.67 3.96
CA PHE A 34 -6.49 6.20 3.27
C PHE A 34 -6.48 6.56 1.77
N ARG A 35 -7.61 7.01 1.23
CA ARG A 35 -7.75 7.31 -0.22
C ARG A 35 -6.76 8.38 -0.69
N ASP A 36 -6.58 9.42 0.12
CA ASP A 36 -5.66 10.50 -0.23
C ASP A 36 -4.21 9.99 -0.31
N ILE A 37 -3.82 9.08 0.58
CA ILE A 37 -2.50 8.43 0.57
C ILE A 37 -2.31 7.54 -0.66
N LEU A 38 -3.36 6.84 -1.12
CA LEU A 38 -3.30 6.02 -2.34
C LEU A 38 -3.28 6.87 -3.62
N ALA A 39 -3.78 8.11 -3.53
CA ALA A 39 -3.76 9.07 -4.63
C ALA A 39 -2.42 9.81 -4.75
N ASP A 40 -1.53 9.70 -3.75
CA ASP A 40 -0.23 10.36 -3.76
C ASP A 40 0.60 9.96 -4.98
N ARG A 41 1.21 10.98 -5.59
CA ARG A 41 2.14 10.84 -6.72
C ARG A 41 3.45 11.50 -6.36
N VAL A 42 4.55 10.77 -6.54
CA VAL A 42 5.90 11.27 -6.31
C VAL A 42 6.58 11.47 -7.68
N PRO A 43 6.93 12.70 -8.08
CA PRO A 43 7.62 12.96 -9.34
C PRO A 43 8.89 12.13 -9.47
N GLY A 44 9.06 11.46 -10.62
CA GLY A 44 10.23 10.61 -10.88
C GLY A 44 10.17 9.21 -10.27
N MET A 45 9.09 8.86 -9.56
CA MET A 45 8.87 7.51 -9.04
C MET A 45 7.56 6.91 -9.57
N VAL A 46 7.61 5.63 -9.91
CA VAL A 46 6.43 4.86 -10.29
C VAL A 46 6.07 3.96 -9.12
N ALA A 47 4.82 4.06 -8.65
CA ALA A 47 4.32 3.19 -7.61
C ALA A 47 4.34 1.71 -8.04
N ALA A 48 4.47 0.80 -7.08
CA ALA A 48 4.28 -0.62 -7.32
C ALA A 48 2.91 -0.89 -8.00
N LYS A 49 2.85 -1.89 -8.88
CA LYS A 49 1.64 -2.17 -9.68
C LYS A 49 0.39 -2.44 -8.82
N HIS A 50 0.59 -3.02 -7.64
CA HIS A 50 -0.46 -3.35 -6.69
C HIS A 50 -0.74 -2.23 -5.66
N TYR A 51 -0.03 -1.09 -5.74
CA TYR A 51 -0.14 -0.04 -4.72
C TYR A 51 -1.55 0.56 -4.62
N ALA A 52 -2.27 0.71 -5.73
CA ALA A 52 -3.67 1.18 -5.70
C ALA A 52 -4.69 0.03 -5.60
N ASP A 53 -4.23 -1.22 -5.67
CA ASP A 53 -5.07 -2.40 -5.55
C ASP A 53 -5.40 -2.64 -4.06
N LEU A 54 -6.66 -2.97 -3.79
CA LEU A 54 -7.13 -3.31 -2.45
C LEU A 54 -7.12 -4.82 -2.20
N ASP A 55 -7.03 -5.63 -3.26
CA ASP A 55 -7.09 -7.10 -3.23
C ASP A 55 -5.72 -7.78 -3.49
N PHE A 56 -4.64 -7.03 -3.28
CA PHE A 56 -3.24 -7.42 -3.53
C PHE A 56 -2.71 -8.60 -2.69
#